data_AF-A0A9E4XIV9-F1
#
_entry.id   AF-A0A9E4XIV9-F1
#
_cell.length_a   1.000
_cell.length_b   1.000
_cell.length_c   1.000
_cell.angle_alpha   90.00
_cell.angle_beta   90.00
_cell.angle_gamma   90.00
#
_symmetry.space_group_name_H-M   'P 1'
#
loop_
_entity.id
_entity.type
_entity.pdbx_description
1 polymer ?
#
loop_
_entity_poly.entity_id
_entity_poly.type
_entity_poly.pdbx_seq_one_letter_code
_entity_poly.pdbx_strand_id
1 'polypeptide(L)' 'PSEVAAVGTPEPGGMTWGQVTGLLGAVGRRHNIVGFDVVELSPSQGPEAGAYAAAKLAYKLMGYATHR' A
#
# COMPACT_ATOMS: atom_id res chain seq x y z
N PRO A 1 -7.45 2.37 -12.95
CA PRO A 1 -7.39 1.94 -11.52
C PRO A 1 -8.10 2.93 -10.60
N SER A 2 -8.85 2.44 -9.62
CA SER A 2 -9.72 3.26 -8.76
C SER A 2 -9.05 3.75 -7.47
N GLU A 3 -8.02 3.05 -6.97
CA GLU A 3 -7.38 3.36 -5.68
C GLU A 3 -6.10 4.20 -5.84
N VAL A 4 -5.15 3.72 -6.66
CA VAL A 4 -3.91 4.44 -6.99
C VAL A 4 -3.73 4.40 -8.51
N ALA A 5 -3.97 5.55 -9.16
CA ALA A 5 -3.77 5.70 -10.60
C ALA A 5 -2.37 6.22 -10.96
N ALA A 6 -1.66 6.80 -10.00
CA ALA A 6 -0.34 7.44 -10.15
C ALA A 6 0.80 6.40 -10.16
N VAL A 7 0.80 5.52 -11.18
CA VAL A 7 1.82 4.47 -11.39
C VAL A 7 2.12 4.35 -12.89
N GLY A 8 3.29 3.79 -13.23
CA GLY A 8 3.71 3.63 -14.63
C GLY A 8 2.82 2.69 -15.45
N THR A 9 2.25 1.66 -14.80
CA THR A 9 1.41 0.65 -15.45
C THR A 9 0.12 0.45 -14.64
N PRO A 10 -0.91 1.26 -14.87
CA PRO A 10 -2.18 1.18 -14.15
C PRO A 10 -2.98 -0.07 -14.55
N GLU A 11 -3.05 -1.07 -13.68
CA GLU A 11 -3.82 -2.30 -13.94
C GLU A 11 -5.30 -2.21 -13.50
N PRO A 12 -6.26 -2.71 -14.29
CA PRO A 12 -7.65 -2.89 -13.87
C PRO A 12 -7.79 -4.09 -12.90
N GLY A 13 -8.82 -4.07 -12.05
CA GLY A 13 -9.11 -5.19 -11.15
C GLY A 13 -8.14 -5.37 -9.96
N GLY A 14 -7.32 -4.36 -9.67
CA GLY A 14 -6.43 -4.36 -8.51
C GLY A 14 -7.16 -4.44 -7.16
N MET A 15 -6.40 -4.66 -6.09
CA MET A 15 -6.94 -4.72 -4.73
C MET A 15 -7.53 -3.37 -4.29
N THR A 16 -8.68 -3.41 -3.63
CA THR A 16 -9.21 -2.27 -2.88
C THR A 16 -8.33 -1.99 -1.66
N TRP A 17 -8.45 -0.77 -1.09
CA TRP A 17 -7.76 -0.41 0.14
C TRP A 17 -8.01 -1.40 1.30
N GLY A 18 -9.26 -1.85 1.45
CA GLY A 18 -9.64 -2.81 2.48
C GLY A 18 -8.97 -4.17 2.28
N GLN A 19 -8.89 -4.65 1.04
CA GLN A 19 -8.25 -5.93 0.71
C GLN A 19 -6.74 -5.90 1.00
N VAL A 20 -6.03 -4.88 0.53
CA VAL A 20 -4.57 -4.80 0.74
C VAL A 20 -4.23 -4.62 2.23
N THR A 21 -4.93 -3.75 2.94
CA THR A 21 -4.66 -3.54 4.37
C THR A 21 -5.10 -4.71 5.24
N GLY A 22 -6.17 -5.42 4.85
CA GLY A 22 -6.61 -6.66 5.47
C GLY A 22 -5.59 -7.79 5.32
N LEU A 23 -5.04 -7.96 4.11
CA LEU A 23 -3.97 -8.91 3.81
C LEU A 23 -2.71 -8.61 4.62
N LEU A 24 -2.22 -7.37 4.56
CA LEU A 24 -1.00 -6.96 5.28
C LEU A 24 -1.17 -7.09 6.80
N GLY A 25 -2.34 -6.75 7.33
CA GLY A 25 -2.66 -6.97 8.73
C GLY A 25 -2.68 -8.46 9.11
N ALA A 26 -3.15 -9.34 8.23
CA ALA A 26 -3.09 -10.79 8.45
C ALA A 26 -1.65 -11.33 8.43
N VAL A 27 -0.80 -10.78 7.55
CA VAL A 27 0.63 -11.09 7.52
C VAL A 27 1.30 -10.66 8.82
N GLY A 28 1.11 -9.42 9.27
CA GLY A 28 1.68 -8.91 10.52
C GLY A 28 1.25 -9.69 11.77
N ARG A 29 0.05 -10.27 11.79
CA ARG A 29 -0.41 -11.14 12.88
C ARG A 29 0.20 -12.55 12.87
N ARG A 30 0.65 -13.05 11.71
CA ARG A 30 1.13 -14.43 11.55
C ARG A 30 2.64 -14.53 11.43
N HIS A 31 3.30 -13.44 11.03
CA HIS A 31 4.71 -13.39 10.71
C HIS A 31 5.36 -12.12 11.25
N ASN A 32 6.64 -12.22 11.56
CA ASN A 32 7.45 -11.06 11.92
C ASN A 32 7.92 -10.33 10.65
N ILE A 33 7.40 -9.13 10.40
CA ILE A 33 7.79 -8.30 9.27
C ILE A 33 9.13 -7.62 9.61
N VAL A 34 10.21 -8.01 8.92
CA VAL A 34 11.56 -7.46 9.14
C VAL A 34 11.88 -6.23 8.30
N GLY A 35 11.04 -5.93 7.31
CA GLY A 35 11.20 -4.80 6.40
C GLY A 35 10.10 -4.78 5.34
N PHE A 36 9.94 -3.64 4.67
CA PHE A 36 9.03 -3.46 3.54
C PHE A 36 9.54 -2.35 2.62
N ASP A 37 9.07 -2.36 1.37
CA ASP A 37 9.33 -1.33 0.37
C ASP A 37 8.01 -0.98 -0.35
N VAL A 38 7.82 0.31 -0.66
CA VAL A 38 6.63 0.83 -1.37
C VAL A 38 7.12 1.48 -2.66
N VAL A 39 7.00 0.73 -3.75
CA VAL A 39 7.58 1.07 -5.06
C VAL A 39 6.52 1.50 -6.08
N GLU A 40 6.98 1.92 -7.26
CA GLU A 40 6.18 2.23 -8.45
C GLU A 40 5.21 3.41 -8.33
N LEU A 41 5.21 4.14 -7.22
CA LEU A 41 4.51 5.42 -7.12
C LEU A 41 5.16 6.44 -8.07
N SER A 42 4.35 7.01 -8.96
CA SER A 42 4.74 8.02 -9.92
C SER A 42 3.83 9.25 -9.78
N PRO A 43 4.14 10.18 -8.85
CA PRO A 43 3.24 11.28 -8.49
C PRO A 43 2.90 12.20 -9.66
N SER A 44 3.81 12.34 -10.64
CA SER A 44 3.59 13.15 -11.84
C SER A 44 2.59 12.54 -12.83
N GLN A 45 2.22 11.26 -12.67
CA GLN A 45 1.34 10.53 -13.57
C GLN A 45 -0.11 10.41 -13.06
N GLY A 46 -0.45 11.04 -11.94
CA GLY A 46 -1.79 10.98 -11.39
C GLY A 46 -2.06 12.03 -10.32
N PRO A 47 -3.24 11.98 -9.66
CA PRO A 47 -3.59 12.92 -8.61
C PRO A 47 -2.73 12.72 -7.36
N GLU A 48 -2.54 13.79 -6.58
CA GLU A 48 -1.83 13.76 -5.28
C GLU A 48 -2.39 12.72 -4.30
N ALA A 49 -3.68 12.38 -4.45
CA ALA A 49 -4.33 11.32 -3.68
C ALA A 49 -3.57 9.98 -3.74
N GLY A 50 -2.88 9.67 -4.86
CA GLY A 50 -2.07 8.46 -4.97
C GLY A 50 -0.85 8.48 -4.04
N ALA A 51 -0.16 9.62 -3.94
CA ALA A 51 0.95 9.79 -3.01
C ALA A 51 0.49 9.71 -1.55
N TYR A 52 -0.66 10.31 -1.24
CA TYR A 52 -1.26 10.21 0.09
C TYR A 52 -1.64 8.77 0.45
N ALA A 53 -2.21 8.01 -0.49
CA ALA A 53 -2.53 6.60 -0.29
C ALA A 53 -1.27 5.75 -0.03
N ALA A 54 -0.20 5.96 -0.82
CA ALA A 54 1.08 5.29 -0.62
C ALA A 54 1.71 5.61 0.75
N ALA A 55 1.71 6.89 1.15
CA ALA A 55 2.20 7.31 2.46
C ALA A 55 1.40 6.66 3.61
N LYS A 56 0.07 6.61 3.50
CA LYS A 56 -0.79 5.90 4.46
C LYS A 56 -0.51 4.40 4.50
N LEU A 57 -0.22 3.79 3.36
CA LEU A 57 0.08 2.35 3.27
C LEU A 57 1.40 2.06 4.00
N ALA A 58 2.44 2.86 3.76
CA ALA A 58 3.71 2.78 4.48
C ALA A 58 3.52 2.95 6.00
N TYR A 59 2.70 3.92 6.42
CA TYR A 59 2.37 4.12 7.83
C TYR A 59 1.69 2.90 8.47
N LYS A 60 0.73 2.30 7.76
CA LYS A 60 0.09 1.06 8.22
C LYS A 60 1.06 -0.12 8.29
N LEU A 61 1.95 -0.27 7.32
CA LEU A 61 3.00 -1.31 7.32
C LEU A 61 3.91 -1.18 8.53
N MET A 62 4.33 0.04 8.91
CA MET A 62 5.07 0.27 10.16
C MET A 62 4.26 -0.20 11.38
N GLY A 63 2.96 0.11 11.43
CA GLY A 63 2.07 -0.38 12.47
C GLY A 63 1.98 -1.90 12.52
N TYR A 64 1.83 -2.56 11.37
CA TYR A 64 1.74 -4.02 11.27
C TYR A 64 3.07 -4.73 11.57
N ALA A 65 4.20 -4.08 11.31
CA ALA A 65 5.53 -4.62 11.62
C ALA A 65 5.91 -4.48 13.10
N THR A 66 5.28 -3.55 13.82
CA THR A 66 5.57 -3.27 15.24
C THR A 66 4.59 -3.93 16.20
N HIS A 67 3.39 -4.30 15.74
CA HIS A 67 2.45 -5.05 16.56
C HIS A 67 2.99 -6.47 16.81
N ARG A 68 3.20 -6.79 18.08
CA ARG A 68 3.45 -8.16 18.59
C ARG A 68 2.23 -8.64 19.36
#